data_AF-L1N818-F1
#
_entry.id   AF-L1N818-F1
#
_cell.length_a   1.000
_cell.length_b   1.000
_cell.length_c   1.000
_cell.angle_alpha   90.00
_cell.angle_beta   90.00
_cell.angle_gamma   90.00
#
_symmetry.space_group_name_H-M   'P 1'
#
loop_
_entity.id
_entity.type
_entity.pdbx_description
1 polymer ?
#
loop_
_entity_poly.entity_id
_entity_poly.type
_entity_poly.pdbx_seq_one_letter_code
_entity_poly.pdbx_strand_id
1 'polypeptide(L)'
;MKKNFFKSMLVLSCAALFALAFTACDNNVDTPVKETDHKLHEDPTKVTVQLVQGHMHANWLYVDTEGGFHQDSESKAKYLKRIQEITYEVKPGKGWTLAEGSADKFYVVKAHDYSEKKGFENPAPVYLLFIKYYNAKGEYINGQFVTNGQDAIHQHFFTVENVKELMSGKEIASKLNTPDYIDYKYTDTTPWDKTVKYDDAKLTGTTNPIGLKGVMKFLKDDVTMDLRIRLYHGYKGKKDPRTGQFSPYYRFSPTQLQQGTWDINFTVPVVVYADREDYIEEEAFKEDMDIDNFPVNGFKEDVSNKLINRIMKAFNLSWTEALRDYHTSIFTTAPHDLGKGIWL
;
A
#
# COMPACT_ATOMS: atom_id res chain seq x y z
N MET A 1 -11.86 47.11 60.34
CA MET A 1 -11.47 47.55 58.98
C MET A 1 -10.29 46.70 58.52
N LYS A 2 -10.43 45.86 57.48
CA LYS A 2 -9.34 45.23 56.66
C LYS A 2 -9.76 44.01 55.81
N LYS A 3 -11.04 43.58 55.79
CA LYS A 3 -11.47 42.42 54.96
C LYS A 3 -12.24 42.76 53.67
N ASN A 4 -12.68 44.00 53.48
CA ASN A 4 -13.54 44.36 52.35
C ASN A 4 -12.84 45.10 51.21
N PHE A 5 -11.57 45.49 51.36
CA PHE A 5 -10.83 46.20 50.30
C PHE A 5 -10.15 45.24 49.31
N PHE A 6 -9.80 44.03 49.75
CA PHE A 6 -9.13 43.03 48.90
C PHE A 6 -10.05 42.29 47.93
N LYS A 7 -11.36 42.27 48.17
CA LYS A 7 -12.33 41.64 47.25
C LYS A 7 -12.66 42.54 46.05
N SER A 8 -12.53 43.86 46.18
CA SER A 8 -12.86 44.78 45.09
C SER A 8 -11.73 44.97 44.07
N MET A 9 -10.46 44.77 44.46
CA MET A 9 -9.31 44.85 43.54
C MET A 9 -9.07 43.56 42.75
N LEU A 10 -9.55 42.41 43.23
CA LEU A 10 -9.43 41.13 42.52
C LEU A 10 -10.52 40.96 41.44
N VAL A 11 -11.70 41.54 41.65
CA VAL A 11 -12.81 41.45 40.69
C VAL A 11 -12.58 42.36 39.48
N LEU A 12 -11.90 43.51 39.64
CA LEU A 12 -11.56 44.37 38.51
C LEU A 12 -10.40 43.84 37.64
N SER A 13 -9.44 43.07 38.20
CA SER A 13 -8.35 42.51 37.40
C SER A 13 -8.74 41.24 36.65
N CYS A 14 -9.69 40.45 37.16
CA CYS A 14 -10.24 39.29 36.44
C CYS A 14 -11.18 39.68 35.29
N ALA A 15 -11.91 40.80 35.39
CA ALA A 15 -12.77 41.29 34.31
C ALA A 15 -11.96 41.87 33.13
N ALA A 16 -10.80 42.48 33.39
CA ALA A 16 -9.90 42.98 32.35
C ALA A 16 -9.13 41.85 31.63
N LEU A 17 -8.88 40.72 32.30
CA LEU A 17 -8.23 39.55 31.71
C LEU A 17 -9.19 38.68 30.86
N PHE A 18 -10.50 38.72 31.13
CA PHE A 18 -11.50 38.00 30.31
C PHE A 18 -11.88 38.73 29.01
N ALA A 19 -11.65 40.04 28.92
CA ALA A 19 -11.93 40.82 27.71
C ALA A 19 -10.81 40.74 26.64
N LEU A 20 -9.63 40.22 26.99
CA LEU A 20 -8.47 40.16 26.07
C LEU A 20 -8.15 38.74 25.56
N ALA A 21 -8.84 37.70 26.02
CA ALA A 21 -8.57 36.31 25.64
C ALA A 21 -9.30 35.83 24.37
N PHE A 22 -10.09 36.67 23.70
CA PHE A 22 -10.87 36.29 22.50
C PHE A 22 -10.38 36.93 21.19
N THR A 23 -9.12 37.39 21.11
CA THR A 23 -8.58 38.02 19.88
C THR A 23 -7.58 37.16 19.11
N ALA A 24 -7.62 35.83 19.27
CA ALA A 24 -6.80 34.89 18.50
C ALA A 24 -7.60 33.79 17.79
N CYS A 25 -8.88 34.05 17.48
CA CYS A 25 -9.61 33.26 16.49
C CYS A 25 -9.75 34.14 15.25
N ASP A 26 -9.12 33.74 14.16
CA ASP A 26 -9.53 34.21 12.84
C ASP A 26 -11.02 33.87 12.70
N ASN A 27 -11.87 34.89 12.61
CA ASN A 27 -13.32 34.74 12.51
C ASN A 27 -13.77 34.26 11.13
N ASN A 28 -12.83 33.92 10.24
CA ASN A 28 -13.13 33.13 9.06
C ASN A 28 -13.47 31.70 9.48
N VAL A 29 -14.71 31.50 9.93
CA VAL A 29 -15.32 30.17 9.92
C VAL A 29 -15.30 29.74 8.46
N ASP A 30 -14.47 28.73 8.16
CA ASP A 30 -14.40 28.15 6.83
C ASP A 30 -15.81 27.72 6.45
N THR A 31 -16.39 28.35 5.43
CA THR A 31 -17.74 28.02 4.97
C THR A 31 -17.73 26.55 4.53
N PRO A 32 -18.65 25.71 5.04
CA PRO A 32 -18.74 24.33 4.61
C PRO A 32 -18.94 24.29 3.10
N VAL A 33 -17.95 23.78 2.37
CA VAL A 33 -18.12 23.49 0.95
C VAL A 33 -18.87 22.17 0.87
N LYS A 34 -19.96 22.14 0.09
CA LYS A 34 -20.73 20.91 -0.10
C LYS A 34 -19.91 19.96 -0.96
N GLU A 35 -19.62 18.77 -0.43
CA GLU A 35 -18.83 17.71 -1.10
C GLU A 35 -19.28 17.48 -2.55
N THR A 36 -20.59 17.46 -2.81
CA THR A 36 -21.15 17.15 -4.12
C THR A 36 -20.85 18.18 -5.20
N ASP A 37 -20.54 19.42 -4.84
CA ASP A 37 -20.46 20.52 -5.82
C ASP A 37 -19.26 20.37 -6.75
N HIS A 38 -18.24 19.61 -6.34
CA HIS A 38 -17.04 19.33 -7.14
C HIS A 38 -16.82 17.83 -7.43
N LYS A 39 -17.77 16.97 -7.07
CA LYS A 39 -17.72 15.53 -7.34
C LYS A 39 -18.21 15.24 -8.75
N LEU A 40 -17.28 14.96 -9.66
CA LEU A 40 -17.58 14.69 -11.08
C LEU A 40 -17.33 13.23 -11.47
N HIS A 41 -17.40 12.33 -10.49
CA HIS A 41 -17.31 10.89 -10.67
C HIS A 41 -18.47 10.18 -9.98
N GLU A 42 -18.77 8.97 -10.43
CA GLU A 42 -19.70 8.06 -9.77
C GLU A 42 -19.08 7.45 -8.52
N ASP A 43 -19.92 6.98 -7.60
CA ASP A 43 -19.47 6.23 -6.44
C ASP A 43 -19.00 4.82 -6.85
N PRO A 44 -17.77 4.41 -6.50
CA PRO A 44 -17.35 3.04 -6.69
C PRO A 44 -18.19 2.10 -5.83
N THR A 45 -18.71 1.04 -6.42
CA THR A 45 -19.39 -0.04 -5.69
C THR A 45 -18.56 -1.32 -5.65
N LYS A 46 -17.49 -1.37 -6.44
CA LYS A 46 -16.53 -2.47 -6.50
C LYS A 46 -15.12 -1.91 -6.69
N VAL A 47 -14.17 -2.50 -5.97
CA VAL A 47 -12.75 -2.20 -6.10
C VAL A 47 -11.98 -3.51 -6.27
N THR A 48 -11.09 -3.56 -7.25
CA THR A 48 -10.10 -4.62 -7.38
C THR A 48 -8.72 -4.02 -7.14
N VAL A 49 -8.03 -4.52 -6.13
CA VAL A 49 -6.64 -4.19 -5.84
C VAL A 49 -5.77 -5.30 -6.43
N GLN A 50 -4.81 -4.93 -7.28
CA GLN A 50 -3.88 -5.86 -7.91
C GLN A 50 -2.47 -5.55 -7.44
N LEU A 51 -1.73 -6.59 -7.04
CA LEU A 51 -0.28 -6.52 -6.84
C LEU A 51 0.41 -7.38 -7.89
N VAL A 52 1.39 -6.79 -8.57
CA VAL A 52 2.24 -7.45 -9.56
C VAL A 52 3.67 -7.42 -9.06
N GLN A 53 4.24 -8.58 -8.74
CA GLN A 53 5.64 -8.72 -8.38
C GLN A 53 6.54 -8.41 -9.58
N GLY A 54 7.65 -7.73 -9.32
CA GLY A 54 8.67 -7.45 -10.30
C GLY A 54 9.99 -7.05 -9.67
N HIS A 55 10.88 -6.53 -10.50
CA HIS A 55 12.20 -6.06 -10.12
C HIS A 55 12.52 -4.74 -10.82
N MET A 56 13.58 -4.10 -10.35
CA MET A 56 14.03 -2.80 -10.85
C MET A 56 15.07 -2.94 -11.97
N HIS A 57 14.90 -2.16 -13.04
CA HIS A 57 15.86 -1.87 -14.10
C HIS A 57 16.41 -0.43 -14.01
N ALA A 58 15.98 0.33 -13.01
CA ALA A 58 16.43 1.68 -12.71
C ALA A 58 16.63 1.84 -11.19
N ASN A 59 17.22 2.95 -10.76
CA ASN A 59 17.38 3.24 -9.34
C ASN A 59 16.00 3.39 -8.68
N TRP A 60 15.73 2.67 -7.59
CA TRP A 60 14.49 2.80 -6.81
C TRP A 60 14.21 4.25 -6.39
N LEU A 61 15.27 5.03 -6.13
CA LEU A 61 15.14 6.44 -5.77
C LEU A 61 14.46 7.30 -6.84
N TYR A 62 14.36 6.82 -8.08
CA TYR A 62 13.78 7.53 -9.21
C TYR A 62 12.64 6.77 -9.91
N VAL A 63 12.11 5.68 -9.34
CA VAL A 63 11.02 4.90 -9.99
C VAL A 63 9.76 5.73 -10.26
N ASP A 64 9.52 6.79 -9.49
CA ASP A 64 8.42 7.74 -9.61
C ASP A 64 8.65 8.87 -10.62
N THR A 65 9.85 8.97 -11.20
CA THR A 65 10.20 9.96 -12.22
C THR A 65 10.75 9.36 -13.51
N GLU A 66 11.46 8.23 -13.41
CA GLU A 66 12.15 7.55 -14.52
C GLU A 66 11.54 6.17 -14.84
N GLY A 67 10.72 5.61 -13.94
CA GLY A 67 10.14 4.28 -14.12
C GLY A 67 11.15 3.16 -13.82
N GLY A 68 11.16 2.13 -14.66
CA GLY A 68 12.09 1.01 -14.60
C GLY A 68 11.63 -0.17 -13.76
N PHE A 69 10.37 -0.20 -13.31
CA PHE A 69 9.77 -1.45 -12.82
C PHE A 69 9.54 -2.39 -14.00
N HIS A 70 9.88 -3.66 -13.83
CA HIS A 70 9.54 -4.73 -14.76
C HIS A 70 8.94 -5.91 -14.01
N GLN A 71 7.78 -6.35 -14.46
CA GLN A 71 7.10 -7.53 -13.94
C GLN A 71 7.98 -8.79 -14.05
N ASP A 72 7.93 -9.62 -13.01
CA ASP A 72 8.49 -10.97 -13.05
C ASP A 72 7.58 -11.90 -13.87
N SER A 73 8.19 -12.75 -14.70
CA SER A 73 7.50 -13.85 -15.38
C SER A 73 6.71 -14.69 -14.37
N GLU A 74 5.53 -15.18 -14.71
CA GLU A 74 4.83 -16.10 -13.82
C GLU A 74 5.45 -17.50 -13.82
N SER A 75 5.17 -18.26 -12.76
CA SER A 75 5.49 -19.69 -12.66
C SER A 75 4.22 -20.55 -12.77
N LYS A 76 4.40 -21.89 -12.83
CA LYS A 76 3.29 -22.84 -12.75
C LYS A 76 2.86 -23.13 -11.30
N ALA A 77 3.46 -22.48 -10.31
CA ALA A 77 3.08 -22.65 -8.90
C ALA A 77 1.59 -22.33 -8.71
N LYS A 78 0.92 -23.09 -7.85
CA LYS A 78 -0.49 -22.95 -7.57
C LYS A 78 -0.75 -21.81 -6.58
N TYR A 79 0.09 -21.66 -5.56
CA TYR A 79 -0.14 -20.73 -4.46
C TYR A 79 0.78 -19.50 -4.50
N LEU A 80 2.07 -19.69 -4.78
CA LEU A 80 3.09 -18.64 -4.88
C LEU A 80 2.97 -17.85 -6.18
N LYS A 81 1.86 -17.13 -6.32
CA LYS A 81 1.53 -16.29 -7.47
C LYS A 81 2.24 -14.94 -7.39
N ARG A 82 2.80 -14.51 -8.53
CA ARG A 82 3.45 -13.20 -8.69
C ARG A 82 2.46 -12.10 -9.08
N ILE A 83 1.30 -12.48 -9.63
CA ILE A 83 0.19 -11.56 -9.85
C ILE A 83 -0.96 -11.97 -8.94
N GLN A 84 -1.41 -11.05 -8.09
CA GLN A 84 -2.48 -11.29 -7.14
C GLN A 84 -3.53 -10.20 -7.26
N GLU A 85 -4.80 -10.58 -7.17
CA GLU A 85 -5.94 -9.66 -7.17
C GLU A 85 -6.87 -9.96 -6.00
N ILE A 86 -7.34 -8.90 -5.35
CA ILE A 86 -8.33 -8.96 -4.29
C ILE A 86 -9.43 -7.96 -4.61
N THR A 87 -10.67 -8.42 -4.54
CA THR A 87 -11.85 -7.64 -4.89
C THR A 87 -12.75 -7.44 -3.67
N TYR A 88 -13.17 -6.20 -3.46
CA TYR A 88 -14.20 -5.83 -2.49
C TYR A 88 -15.39 -5.19 -3.20
N GLU A 89 -16.57 -5.39 -2.63
CA GLU A 89 -17.83 -4.83 -3.11
C GLU A 89 -18.59 -4.19 -1.96
N VAL A 90 -19.29 -3.09 -2.24
CA VAL A 90 -20.15 -2.43 -1.26
C VAL A 90 -21.40 -3.28 -1.06
N LYS A 91 -21.61 -3.75 0.18
CA LYS A 91 -22.84 -4.41 0.59
C LYS A 91 -23.70 -3.45 1.42
N PRO A 92 -25.01 -3.31 1.13
CA PRO A 92 -25.90 -2.45 1.90
C PRO A 92 -25.82 -2.72 3.40
N GLY A 93 -25.63 -1.66 4.19
CA GLY A 93 -25.50 -1.73 5.65
C GLY A 93 -24.20 -2.34 6.20
N LYS A 94 -23.30 -2.85 5.34
CA LYS A 94 -22.00 -3.42 5.72
C LYS A 94 -20.80 -2.65 5.18
N GLY A 95 -20.99 -1.85 4.12
CA GLY A 95 -19.90 -1.16 3.44
C GLY A 95 -19.05 -2.13 2.61
N TRP A 96 -17.77 -1.79 2.42
CA TRP A 96 -16.81 -2.61 1.68
C TRP A 96 -16.65 -3.99 2.31
N THR A 97 -17.03 -5.03 1.58
CA THR A 97 -16.94 -6.43 1.99
C THR A 97 -16.19 -7.22 0.93
N LEU A 98 -15.41 -8.22 1.33
CA LEU A 98 -14.74 -9.11 0.39
C LEU A 98 -15.75 -9.72 -0.59
N ALA A 99 -15.46 -9.65 -1.88
CA ALA A 99 -16.28 -10.24 -2.92
C ALA A 99 -16.23 -11.76 -2.83
N GLU A 100 -17.33 -12.42 -3.16
CA GLU A 100 -17.40 -13.88 -3.14
C GLU A 100 -16.39 -14.47 -4.14
N GLY A 101 -15.61 -15.47 -3.70
CA GLY A 101 -14.58 -16.12 -4.52
C GLY A 101 -13.29 -15.31 -4.71
N SER A 102 -13.20 -14.08 -4.17
CA SER A 102 -11.94 -13.33 -4.16
C SER A 102 -10.91 -13.96 -3.22
N ALA A 103 -9.61 -13.83 -3.55
CA ALA A 103 -8.55 -14.02 -2.56
C ALA A 103 -8.76 -13.07 -1.38
N ASP A 104 -8.40 -13.49 -0.17
CA ASP A 104 -8.66 -12.78 1.09
C ASP A 104 -7.43 -12.07 1.65
N LYS A 105 -6.23 -12.35 1.13
CA LYS A 105 -4.97 -11.70 1.51
C LYS A 105 -3.94 -11.70 0.39
N PHE A 106 -3.03 -10.74 0.45
CA PHE A 106 -1.83 -10.75 -0.38
C PHE A 106 -0.71 -11.53 0.30
N TYR A 107 0.05 -12.27 -0.49
CA TYR A 107 1.23 -13.02 -0.06
C TYR A 107 2.45 -12.44 -0.73
N VAL A 108 3.37 -11.89 0.06
CA VAL A 108 4.51 -11.14 -0.46
C VAL A 108 5.78 -11.54 0.26
N VAL A 109 6.91 -11.24 -0.38
CA VAL A 109 8.26 -11.40 0.13
C VAL A 109 8.84 -10.00 0.37
N LYS A 110 9.54 -9.84 1.49
CA LYS A 110 10.27 -8.61 1.81
C LYS A 110 11.38 -8.38 0.79
N ALA A 111 11.58 -7.12 0.42
CA ALA A 111 12.61 -6.74 -0.53
C ALA A 111 14.02 -6.83 0.08
N HIS A 112 14.98 -7.29 -0.72
CA HIS A 112 16.41 -7.15 -0.47
C HIS A 112 17.01 -6.14 -1.45
N ASP A 113 17.91 -5.27 -1.00
CA ASP A 113 18.63 -4.33 -1.86
C ASP A 113 19.96 -4.92 -2.32
N TYR A 114 20.12 -5.10 -3.62
CA TYR A 114 21.32 -5.68 -4.22
C TYR A 114 22.37 -4.65 -4.64
N SER A 115 22.17 -3.37 -4.32
CA SER A 115 23.15 -2.33 -4.62
C SER A 115 24.14 -2.12 -3.47
N GLU A 116 25.44 -2.21 -3.78
CA GLU A 116 26.51 -1.77 -2.88
C GLU A 116 26.89 -0.29 -3.10
N LYS A 117 26.31 0.36 -4.12
CA LYS A 117 26.67 1.72 -4.52
C LYS A 117 25.88 2.75 -3.71
N LYS A 118 26.59 3.63 -3.01
CA LYS A 118 25.97 4.76 -2.30
C LYS A 118 25.10 5.60 -3.23
N GLY A 119 23.85 5.85 -2.82
CA GLY A 119 22.88 6.65 -3.57
C GLY A 119 22.24 5.91 -4.74
N PHE A 120 22.42 4.60 -4.83
CA PHE A 120 21.72 3.73 -5.77
C PHE A 120 21.09 2.59 -4.99
N GLU A 121 19.79 2.41 -5.14
CA GLU A 121 19.03 1.32 -4.53
C GLU A 121 18.47 0.44 -5.66
N ASN A 122 18.68 -0.88 -5.55
CA ASN A 122 18.17 -1.87 -6.49
C ASN A 122 17.43 -3.01 -5.75
N PRO A 123 16.27 -2.70 -5.15
CA PRO A 123 15.50 -3.66 -4.39
C PRO A 123 14.82 -4.69 -5.29
N ALA A 124 14.78 -5.95 -4.84
CA ALA A 124 13.88 -6.97 -5.36
C ALA A 124 13.38 -7.93 -4.24
N PRO A 125 12.14 -8.42 -4.31
CA PRO A 125 11.12 -8.00 -5.26
C PRO A 125 10.55 -6.63 -4.86
N VAL A 126 10.02 -5.93 -5.86
CA VAL A 126 9.12 -4.79 -5.68
C VAL A 126 7.75 -5.16 -6.26
N TYR A 127 6.71 -4.44 -5.88
CA TYR A 127 5.34 -4.73 -6.29
C TYR A 127 4.69 -3.51 -6.90
N LEU A 128 4.21 -3.65 -8.13
CA LEU A 128 3.35 -2.65 -8.76
C LEU A 128 1.91 -2.86 -8.32
N LEU A 129 1.38 -1.87 -7.61
CA LEU A 129 0.00 -1.77 -7.17
C LEU A 129 -0.86 -1.10 -8.25
N PHE A 130 -2.00 -1.72 -8.56
CA PHE A 130 -3.10 -1.08 -9.26
C PHE A 130 -4.35 -1.08 -8.39
N ILE A 131 -5.06 0.04 -8.35
CA ILE A 131 -6.40 0.13 -7.76
C ILE A 131 -7.39 0.39 -8.88
N LYS A 132 -8.36 -0.51 -9.06
CA LYS A 132 -9.35 -0.47 -10.13
C LYS A 132 -10.74 -0.28 -9.56
N TYR A 133 -11.39 0.84 -9.86
CA TYR A 133 -12.74 1.17 -9.42
C TYR A 133 -13.79 0.87 -10.47
N TYR A 134 -14.90 0.28 -10.03
CA TYR A 134 -16.05 0.00 -10.86
C TYR A 134 -17.33 0.55 -10.23
N ASN A 135 -18.23 1.07 -11.05
CA ASN A 135 -19.56 1.53 -10.62
C ASN A 135 -20.54 0.36 -10.46
N ALA A 136 -21.79 0.67 -10.09
CA ALA A 136 -22.86 -0.32 -9.86
C ALA A 136 -23.21 -1.16 -11.10
N LYS A 137 -22.88 -0.68 -12.31
CA LYS A 137 -23.08 -1.41 -13.57
C LYS A 137 -21.88 -2.30 -13.92
N GLY A 138 -20.80 -2.25 -13.14
CA GLY A 138 -19.55 -2.95 -13.41
C GLY A 138 -18.64 -2.24 -14.42
N GLU A 139 -18.90 -0.97 -14.74
CA GLU A 139 -18.08 -0.18 -15.67
C GLU A 139 -16.81 0.32 -14.96
N TYR A 140 -15.67 0.28 -15.65
CA TYR A 140 -14.40 0.77 -15.11
C TYR A 140 -14.35 2.31 -15.11
N ILE A 141 -14.24 2.93 -13.93
CA ILE A 141 -14.45 4.38 -13.75
C ILE A 141 -13.22 5.17 -13.28
N ASN A 142 -12.02 4.56 -13.23
CA ASN A 142 -10.81 5.28 -12.80
C ASN A 142 -10.57 6.59 -13.55
N GLY A 143 -10.89 6.66 -14.85
CA GLY A 143 -10.76 7.88 -15.63
C GLY A 143 -11.60 9.06 -15.12
N GLN A 144 -12.71 8.78 -14.43
CA GLN A 144 -13.52 9.83 -13.79
C GLN A 144 -12.77 10.48 -12.61
N PHE A 145 -11.87 9.77 -11.92
CA PHE A 145 -11.04 10.32 -10.84
C PHE A 145 -9.81 11.08 -11.34
N VAL A 146 -9.54 11.06 -12.65
CA VAL A 146 -8.37 11.71 -13.25
C VAL A 146 -8.76 12.90 -14.13
N THR A 147 -9.86 12.78 -14.86
CA THR A 147 -10.28 13.80 -15.83
C THR A 147 -11.08 14.93 -15.18
N ASN A 148 -11.32 16.02 -15.92
CA ASN A 148 -12.18 17.13 -15.50
C ASN A 148 -11.79 17.76 -14.14
N GLY A 149 -10.50 17.78 -13.81
CA GLY A 149 -9.98 18.36 -12.56
C GLY A 149 -10.17 17.49 -11.32
N GLN A 150 -10.69 16.27 -11.47
CA GLN A 150 -10.83 15.33 -10.34
C GLN A 150 -9.47 14.86 -9.82
N ASP A 151 -8.45 14.83 -10.66
CA ASP A 151 -7.07 14.58 -10.25
C ASP A 151 -6.57 15.60 -9.21
N ALA A 152 -7.02 16.84 -9.23
CA ALA A 152 -6.58 17.89 -8.30
C ALA A 152 -7.09 17.70 -6.85
N ILE A 153 -8.12 16.87 -6.66
CA ILE A 153 -8.82 16.73 -5.37
C ILE A 153 -8.73 15.32 -4.77
N HIS A 154 -8.21 14.33 -5.52
CA HIS A 154 -8.10 12.95 -5.05
C HIS A 154 -6.66 12.48 -4.80
N GLN A 155 -6.44 11.80 -3.66
CA GLN A 155 -5.17 11.13 -3.35
C GLN A 155 -5.39 9.88 -2.48
N HIS A 156 -4.76 8.77 -2.82
CA HIS A 156 -4.73 7.57 -1.99
C HIS A 156 -3.72 7.70 -0.87
N PHE A 157 -4.06 7.14 0.28
CA PHE A 157 -3.17 6.97 1.42
C PHE A 157 -3.14 5.49 1.83
N PHE A 158 -1.96 5.02 2.19
CA PHE A 158 -1.66 3.64 2.53
C PHE A 158 -1.02 3.58 3.92
N THR A 159 -1.65 2.88 4.86
CA THR A 159 -1.13 2.74 6.22
C THR A 159 -1.18 1.29 6.68
N VAL A 160 -0.19 0.89 7.48
CA VAL A 160 -0.10 -0.45 8.07
C VAL A 160 -0.70 -0.47 9.47
N GLU A 161 -1.55 -1.47 9.72
CA GLU A 161 -2.25 -1.72 10.98
C GLU A 161 -2.13 -3.21 11.38
N ASN A 162 -2.50 -3.54 12.63
CA ASN A 162 -2.69 -4.92 13.11
C ASN A 162 -1.53 -5.90 12.84
N VAL A 163 -0.29 -5.44 12.98
CA VAL A 163 0.91 -6.26 12.70
C VAL A 163 1.09 -7.36 13.76
N LYS A 164 1.29 -8.58 13.29
CA LYS A 164 1.54 -9.78 14.11
C LYS A 164 2.70 -10.59 13.54
N GLU A 165 3.43 -11.29 14.40
CA GLU A 165 4.37 -12.35 14.00
C GLU A 165 3.60 -13.47 13.26
N LEU A 166 4.08 -13.89 12.10
CA LEU A 166 3.39 -14.90 11.27
C LEU A 166 3.30 -16.25 11.99
N MET A 167 4.40 -16.70 12.59
CA MET A 167 4.44 -18.03 13.20
C MET A 167 3.65 -18.11 14.51
N SER A 168 3.82 -17.13 15.41
CA SER A 168 3.22 -17.16 16.74
C SER A 168 1.84 -16.49 16.82
N GLY A 169 1.51 -15.58 15.89
CA GLY A 169 0.31 -14.74 15.94
C GLY A 169 0.37 -13.61 16.97
N LYS A 170 1.52 -13.41 17.62
CA LYS A 170 1.73 -12.37 18.64
C LYS A 170 1.76 -10.99 18.00
N GLU A 171 1.08 -10.02 18.61
CA GLU A 171 1.13 -8.61 18.19
C GLU A 171 2.52 -7.99 18.42
N ILE A 172 3.02 -7.25 17.43
CA ILE A 172 4.42 -6.74 17.44
C ILE A 172 4.53 -5.34 18.06
N ALA A 173 3.53 -4.46 17.93
CA ALA A 173 3.61 -3.10 18.49
C ALA A 173 2.25 -2.48 18.79
N SER A 174 2.18 -1.65 19.83
CA SER A 174 1.04 -0.77 20.11
C SER A 174 1.10 0.58 19.37
N LYS A 175 2.28 0.99 18.89
CA LYS A 175 2.48 2.21 18.09
C LYS A 175 3.25 1.87 16.80
N LEU A 176 2.50 1.70 15.72
CA LEU A 176 3.03 1.37 14.40
C LEU A 176 3.49 2.63 13.66
N ASN A 177 4.61 2.52 12.94
CA ASN A 177 5.07 3.50 11.97
C ASN A 177 5.08 2.84 10.58
N THR A 178 4.17 3.26 9.70
CA THR A 178 3.99 2.62 8.38
C THR A 178 5.28 2.51 7.56
N PRO A 179 6.15 3.55 7.49
CA PRO A 179 7.43 3.47 6.76
C PRO A 179 8.41 2.41 7.27
N ASP A 180 8.20 1.80 8.44
CA ASP A 180 9.03 0.70 8.93
C ASP A 180 8.66 -0.64 8.27
N TYR A 181 7.50 -0.70 7.61
CA TYR A 181 6.90 -1.93 7.05
C TYR A 181 6.76 -1.89 5.54
N ILE A 182 6.45 -0.72 4.97
CA ILE A 182 6.32 -0.52 3.53
C ILE A 182 7.02 0.76 3.11
N ASP A 183 7.49 0.80 1.86
CA ASP A 183 7.83 2.03 1.16
C ASP A 183 7.05 2.03 -0.16
N TYR A 184 6.36 3.14 -0.46
CA TYR A 184 5.45 3.27 -1.59
C TYR A 184 5.75 4.57 -2.34
N LYS A 185 5.83 4.45 -3.66
CA LYS A 185 6.03 5.57 -4.57
C LYS A 185 4.89 5.64 -5.57
N TYR A 186 4.29 6.82 -5.70
CA TYR A 186 3.27 7.07 -6.69
C TYR A 186 3.88 6.97 -8.09
N THR A 187 3.28 6.17 -8.96
CA THR A 187 3.69 6.00 -10.35
C THR A 187 2.49 6.16 -11.29
N ASP A 188 1.54 7.01 -10.90
CA ASP A 188 0.47 7.46 -11.79
C ASP A 188 1.06 8.05 -13.07
N THR A 189 0.30 7.95 -14.15
CA THR A 189 0.76 8.26 -15.51
C THR A 189 -0.22 9.18 -16.23
N THR A 190 0.27 9.85 -17.27
CA THR A 190 -0.55 10.52 -18.27
C THR A 190 -0.14 10.02 -19.66
N PRO A 191 -1.03 9.37 -20.43
CA PRO A 191 -2.41 9.00 -20.08
C PRO A 191 -2.49 8.02 -18.90
N TRP A 192 -3.57 8.09 -18.13
CA TRP A 192 -3.70 7.39 -16.84
C TRP A 192 -3.87 5.89 -16.94
N ASP A 193 -4.28 5.38 -18.09
CA ASP A 193 -4.54 3.97 -18.38
C ASP A 193 -3.35 3.28 -19.09
N LYS A 194 -2.23 3.98 -19.24
CA LYS A 194 -1.05 3.54 -20.01
C LYS A 194 0.19 3.32 -19.16
N THR A 195 1.24 2.73 -19.72
CA THR A 195 2.53 2.58 -19.03
C THR A 195 3.69 3.18 -19.83
N VAL A 196 4.80 3.49 -19.17
CA VAL A 196 5.83 4.39 -19.74
C VAL A 196 6.53 3.77 -20.95
N LYS A 197 7.05 2.54 -20.81
CA LYS A 197 7.97 1.96 -21.80
C LYS A 197 7.38 1.79 -23.20
N TYR A 198 6.11 1.40 -23.29
CA TYR A 198 5.50 1.03 -24.58
C TYR A 198 4.47 2.06 -25.08
N ASP A 199 3.92 2.90 -24.20
CA ASP A 199 2.86 3.85 -24.56
C ASP A 199 3.31 5.33 -24.50
N ASP A 200 4.60 5.60 -24.26
CA ASP A 200 5.16 6.95 -24.05
C ASP A 200 4.44 7.76 -22.95
N ALA A 201 3.82 7.06 -21.99
CA ALA A 201 3.13 7.67 -20.88
C ALA A 201 4.13 8.39 -19.96
N LYS A 202 3.72 9.54 -19.41
CA LYS A 202 4.57 10.32 -18.50
C LYS A 202 4.20 10.06 -17.06
N LEU A 203 5.19 9.79 -16.21
CA LEU A 203 4.97 9.67 -14.76
C LEU A 203 4.58 11.02 -14.17
N THR A 204 3.56 11.00 -13.32
CA THR A 204 3.00 12.18 -12.63
C THR A 204 2.95 12.02 -11.13
N GLY A 205 3.38 10.88 -10.57
CA GLY A 205 3.26 10.59 -9.15
C GLY A 205 3.93 11.61 -8.22
N THR A 206 5.02 12.25 -8.63
CA THR A 206 5.68 13.31 -7.85
C THR A 206 5.03 14.70 -8.00
N THR A 207 4.33 14.95 -9.10
CA THR A 207 3.75 16.27 -9.45
C THR A 207 2.24 16.34 -9.25
N ASN A 208 1.56 15.19 -9.24
CA ASN A 208 0.12 15.05 -9.12
C ASN A 208 -0.27 13.64 -8.60
N PRO A 209 0.15 13.23 -7.39
CA PRO A 209 -0.11 11.89 -6.87
C PRO A 209 -1.60 11.61 -6.71
N ILE A 210 -2.12 10.58 -7.37
CA ILE A 210 -3.48 10.07 -7.13
C ILE A 210 -3.38 8.73 -6.40
N GLY A 211 -2.48 7.85 -6.81
CA GLY A 211 -2.27 6.52 -6.23
C GLY A 211 -3.19 5.44 -6.77
N LEU A 212 -3.66 5.61 -8.01
CA LEU A 212 -4.28 4.51 -8.76
C LEU A 212 -3.21 3.51 -9.25
N LYS A 213 -1.97 4.00 -9.41
CA LYS A 213 -0.77 3.21 -9.66
C LYS A 213 0.36 3.62 -8.69
N GLY A 214 1.12 2.63 -8.23
CA GLY A 214 2.35 2.89 -7.49
C GLY A 214 3.21 1.66 -7.35
N VAL A 215 4.50 1.85 -7.10
CA VAL A 215 5.43 0.74 -6.81
C VAL A 215 5.72 0.75 -5.32
N MET A 216 5.70 -0.44 -4.70
CA MET A 216 5.96 -0.61 -3.28
C MET A 216 6.96 -1.73 -2.99
N LYS A 217 7.72 -1.57 -1.91
CA LYS A 217 8.51 -2.63 -1.29
C LYS A 217 8.01 -2.91 0.13
N PHE A 218 8.05 -4.18 0.52
CA PHE A 218 7.80 -4.62 1.89
C PHE A 218 9.13 -4.73 2.62
N LEU A 219 9.19 -4.22 3.85
CA LEU A 219 10.43 -3.98 4.61
C LEU A 219 10.60 -4.90 5.82
N LYS A 220 9.58 -5.70 6.14
CA LYS A 220 9.56 -6.68 7.23
C LYS A 220 9.01 -8.01 6.74
N ASP A 221 9.69 -9.09 7.09
CA ASP A 221 9.32 -10.48 6.85
C ASP A 221 8.81 -11.14 8.15
N ASP A 222 8.29 -12.36 8.03
CA ASP A 222 7.74 -13.15 9.15
C ASP A 222 6.60 -12.44 9.89
N VAL A 223 5.79 -11.68 9.15
CA VAL A 223 4.68 -10.89 9.69
C VAL A 223 3.40 -11.02 8.87
N THR A 224 2.28 -10.88 9.55
CA THR A 224 0.99 -10.54 8.94
C THR A 224 0.62 -9.11 9.32
N MET A 225 -0.03 -8.38 8.42
CA MET A 225 -0.46 -7.02 8.67
C MET A 225 -1.68 -6.65 7.84
N ASP A 226 -2.33 -5.55 8.21
CA ASP A 226 -3.45 -4.97 7.48
C ASP A 226 -2.98 -3.73 6.73
N LEU A 227 -3.10 -3.74 5.39
CA LEU A 227 -2.88 -2.57 4.55
C LEU A 227 -4.19 -1.79 4.42
N ARG A 228 -4.32 -0.69 5.16
CA ARG A 228 -5.45 0.23 5.02
C ARG A 228 -5.25 1.10 3.78
N ILE A 229 -6.21 1.05 2.88
CA ILE A 229 -6.27 1.82 1.64
C ILE A 229 -7.40 2.84 1.77
N ARG A 230 -7.06 4.12 1.55
CA ARG A 230 -8.02 5.22 1.65
C ARG A 230 -7.89 6.17 0.48
N LEU A 231 -9.00 6.57 -0.13
CA LEU A 231 -9.04 7.62 -1.15
C LEU A 231 -9.56 8.91 -0.54
N TYR A 232 -8.67 9.87 -0.34
CA TYR A 232 -9.04 11.21 0.13
C TYR A 232 -9.70 11.97 -1.01
N HIS A 233 -10.78 12.68 -0.68
CA HIS A 233 -11.46 13.63 -1.54
C HIS A 233 -11.49 14.98 -0.83
N GLY A 234 -10.64 15.90 -1.28
CA GLY A 234 -10.54 17.25 -0.71
C GLY A 234 -11.52 18.23 -1.34
N TYR A 235 -12.34 18.90 -0.53
CA TYR A 235 -13.34 19.86 -1.03
C TYR A 235 -12.72 21.08 -1.73
N LYS A 236 -11.46 21.40 -1.39
CA LYS A 236 -10.69 22.54 -1.92
C LYS A 236 -9.35 22.13 -2.58
N GLY A 237 -9.11 20.84 -2.76
CA GLY A 237 -7.83 20.31 -3.25
C GLY A 237 -7.19 19.27 -2.33
N LYS A 238 -6.22 18.51 -2.88
CA LYS A 238 -5.53 17.43 -2.17
C LYS A 238 -4.23 17.81 -1.45
N LYS A 239 -3.69 19.01 -1.69
CA LYS A 239 -2.46 19.50 -1.03
C LYS A 239 -2.72 19.83 0.45
N ASP A 240 -1.72 19.66 1.32
CA ASP A 240 -1.80 20.17 2.69
C ASP A 240 -1.83 21.70 2.64
N PRO A 241 -2.92 22.36 3.09
CA PRO A 241 -3.06 23.81 3.00
C PRO A 241 -1.98 24.58 3.76
N ARG A 242 -1.36 23.95 4.78
CA ARG A 242 -0.33 24.60 5.59
C ARG A 242 1.03 24.66 4.90
N THR A 243 1.33 23.68 4.03
CA THR A 243 2.63 23.55 3.37
C THR A 243 2.56 23.85 1.88
N GLY A 244 1.37 23.76 1.28
CA GLY A 244 1.18 23.80 -0.17
C GLY A 244 1.73 22.58 -0.91
N GLN A 245 2.12 21.52 -0.18
CA GLN A 245 2.71 20.30 -0.74
C GLN A 245 1.75 19.12 -0.64
N PHE A 246 1.94 18.11 -1.48
CA PHE A 246 1.26 16.84 -1.31
C PHE A 246 1.74 16.15 -0.04
N SER A 247 0.82 15.49 0.66
CA SER A 247 1.19 14.72 1.84
C SER A 247 1.78 13.36 1.42
N PRO A 248 2.71 12.78 2.20
CA PRO A 248 3.28 11.49 1.89
C PRO A 248 2.22 10.39 1.97
N TYR A 249 2.45 9.26 1.29
CA TYR A 249 1.46 8.19 1.16
C TYR A 249 0.94 7.63 2.50
N TYR A 250 1.73 7.69 3.56
CA TYR A 250 1.39 7.11 4.86
C TYR A 250 0.76 8.11 5.85
N ARG A 251 0.55 9.36 5.45
CA ARG A 251 0.04 10.37 6.38
C ARG A 251 -0.66 11.51 5.66
N PHE A 252 -1.87 11.84 6.09
CA PHE A 252 -2.56 13.09 5.80
C PHE A 252 -2.46 14.06 6.98
N SER A 253 -2.70 15.35 6.73
CA SER A 253 -2.68 16.41 7.73
C SER A 253 -3.99 16.51 8.50
N PRO A 254 -3.99 17.01 9.75
CA PRO A 254 -5.23 17.31 10.47
C PRO A 254 -6.15 18.28 9.73
N THR A 255 -5.60 19.15 8.88
CA THR A 255 -6.37 20.09 8.06
C THR A 255 -7.06 19.38 6.90
N GLN A 256 -6.39 18.43 6.23
CA GLN A 256 -7.03 17.59 5.21
C GLN A 256 -8.22 16.81 5.79
N LEU A 257 -8.11 16.28 7.03
CA LEU A 257 -9.25 15.63 7.71
C LEU A 257 -10.47 16.53 7.92
N GLN A 258 -10.28 17.85 7.99
CA GLN A 258 -11.36 18.81 8.20
C GLN A 258 -11.93 19.35 6.87
N GLN A 259 -11.16 19.24 5.78
CA GLN A 259 -11.46 19.85 4.48
C GLN A 259 -11.69 18.80 3.38
N GLY A 260 -12.05 17.59 3.76
CA GLY A 260 -12.36 16.52 2.82
C GLY A 260 -13.07 15.35 3.46
N THR A 261 -13.30 14.33 2.64
CA THR A 261 -13.91 13.06 3.03
C THR A 261 -13.10 11.88 2.49
N TRP A 262 -13.58 10.66 2.73
CA TRP A 262 -13.01 9.42 2.22
C TRP A 262 -14.03 8.77 1.28
N ASP A 263 -13.79 8.81 -0.03
CA ASP A 263 -14.59 8.05 -0.99
C ASP A 263 -14.39 6.54 -0.81
N ILE A 264 -13.19 6.16 -0.36
CA ILE A 264 -12.78 4.77 -0.17
C ILE A 264 -12.07 4.64 1.18
N ASN A 265 -12.40 3.60 1.94
CA ASN A 265 -11.76 3.26 3.20
C ASN A 265 -11.99 1.78 3.52
N PHE A 266 -10.99 0.95 3.28
CA PHE A 266 -11.01 -0.47 3.61
C PHE A 266 -9.59 -0.97 3.90
N THR A 267 -9.50 -2.20 4.39
CA THR A 267 -8.23 -2.86 4.69
C THR A 267 -8.10 -4.12 3.85
N VAL A 268 -6.88 -4.37 3.37
CA VAL A 268 -6.48 -5.61 2.72
C VAL A 268 -5.45 -6.33 3.59
N PRO A 269 -5.70 -7.58 4.03
CA PRO A 269 -4.70 -8.36 4.74
C PRO A 269 -3.49 -8.69 3.86
N VAL A 270 -2.30 -8.65 4.45
CA VAL A 270 -1.02 -8.96 3.81
C VAL A 270 -0.22 -9.90 4.69
N VAL A 271 0.37 -10.92 4.08
CA VAL A 271 1.31 -11.84 4.72
C VAL A 271 2.67 -11.66 4.05
N VAL A 272 3.66 -11.14 4.80
CA VAL A 272 5.04 -11.10 4.34
C VAL A 272 5.75 -12.34 4.85
N TYR A 273 5.76 -13.40 4.06
CA TYR A 273 6.09 -14.74 4.55
C TYR A 273 7.59 -15.06 4.54
N ALA A 274 8.42 -14.28 3.87
CA ALA A 274 9.85 -14.53 3.78
C ALA A 274 10.63 -13.24 3.47
N ASP A 275 11.92 -13.26 3.77
CA ASP A 275 12.90 -12.37 3.12
C ASP A 275 13.22 -12.89 1.71
N ARG A 276 13.57 -12.00 0.79
CA ARG A 276 14.03 -12.42 -0.55
C ARG A 276 15.27 -13.31 -0.47
N GLU A 277 16.13 -13.09 0.52
CA GLU A 277 17.33 -13.89 0.76
C GLU A 277 17.05 -15.20 1.53
N ASP A 278 15.80 -15.46 1.93
CA ASP A 278 15.40 -16.79 2.38
C ASP A 278 15.16 -17.68 1.14
N TYR A 279 16.22 -18.30 0.63
CA TYR A 279 16.15 -19.28 -0.46
C TYR A 279 16.89 -20.58 -0.12
N ILE A 280 16.60 -21.64 -0.88
CA ILE A 280 17.21 -22.95 -0.69
C ILE A 280 18.39 -23.07 -1.65
N GLU A 281 19.60 -23.00 -1.11
CA GLU A 281 20.86 -23.21 -1.84
C GLU A 281 21.54 -24.51 -1.39
N GLU A 282 20.90 -25.64 -1.70
CA GLU A 282 21.39 -26.95 -1.30
C GLU A 282 21.33 -27.93 -2.48
N GLU A 283 22.34 -28.81 -2.59
CA GLU A 283 22.41 -29.84 -3.65
C GLU A 283 21.15 -30.74 -3.72
N ALA A 284 20.47 -30.92 -2.59
CA ALA A 284 19.23 -31.69 -2.51
C ALA A 284 18.03 -30.99 -3.20
N PHE A 285 18.08 -29.67 -3.38
CA PHE A 285 17.02 -28.88 -4.02
C PHE A 285 17.34 -28.67 -5.49
N LYS A 286 16.85 -29.61 -6.31
CA LYS A 286 17.10 -29.66 -7.75
C LYS A 286 15.80 -29.96 -8.51
N GLU A 287 15.79 -29.69 -9.81
CA GLU A 287 14.59 -29.80 -10.64
C GLU A 287 13.94 -31.20 -10.58
N ASP A 288 14.74 -32.26 -10.51
CA ASP A 288 14.31 -33.66 -10.48
C ASP A 288 14.22 -34.26 -9.05
N MET A 289 14.16 -33.43 -8.00
CA MET A 289 14.07 -33.93 -6.62
C MET A 289 12.79 -34.74 -6.37
N ASP A 290 12.89 -35.80 -5.56
CA ASP A 290 11.72 -36.59 -5.12
C ASP A 290 11.01 -35.87 -3.96
N ILE A 291 10.15 -34.91 -4.31
CA ILE A 291 9.42 -34.07 -3.35
C ILE A 291 8.51 -34.92 -2.44
N ASP A 292 7.92 -35.99 -2.97
CA ASP A 292 6.93 -36.80 -2.26
C ASP A 292 7.55 -37.62 -1.13
N ASN A 293 8.83 -37.99 -1.26
CA ASN A 293 9.57 -38.75 -0.25
C ASN A 293 10.61 -37.90 0.50
N PHE A 294 10.72 -36.59 0.23
CA PHE A 294 11.65 -35.72 0.94
C PHE A 294 11.19 -35.51 2.40
N PRO A 295 12.06 -35.76 3.41
CA PRO A 295 11.64 -35.70 4.80
C PRO A 295 11.24 -34.28 5.23
N VAL A 296 10.27 -34.19 6.13
CA VAL A 296 9.89 -32.94 6.79
C VAL A 296 11.10 -32.38 7.53
N ASN A 297 11.42 -31.11 7.31
CA ASN A 297 12.64 -30.47 7.80
C ASN A 297 13.94 -31.21 7.35
N GLY A 298 13.93 -31.78 6.15
CA GLY A 298 15.01 -32.60 5.61
C GLY A 298 16.23 -31.85 5.08
N PHE A 299 16.13 -30.52 4.93
CA PHE A 299 17.25 -29.71 4.47
C PHE A 299 18.32 -29.57 5.55
N LYS A 300 19.59 -29.40 5.16
CA LYS A 300 20.70 -29.21 6.09
C LYS A 300 20.69 -27.81 6.69
N GLU A 301 20.33 -26.80 5.89
CA GLU A 301 20.34 -25.42 6.34
C GLU A 301 19.03 -25.06 7.02
N ASP A 302 19.13 -24.40 8.18
CA ASP A 302 17.97 -23.95 8.95
C ASP A 302 17.08 -22.99 8.16
N VAL A 303 17.68 -22.13 7.32
CA VAL A 303 16.95 -21.16 6.50
C VAL A 303 16.03 -21.85 5.49
N SER A 304 16.52 -22.93 4.85
CA SER A 304 15.75 -23.74 3.90
C SER A 304 14.51 -24.33 4.56
N ASN A 305 14.68 -24.91 5.76
CA ASN A 305 13.55 -25.48 6.50
C ASN A 305 12.58 -24.42 6.99
N LYS A 306 13.08 -23.28 7.50
CA LYS A 306 12.23 -22.17 7.96
C LYS A 306 11.40 -21.58 6.83
N LEU A 307 11.96 -21.42 5.64
CA LEU A 307 11.24 -20.94 4.47
C LEU A 307 10.02 -21.80 4.17
N ILE A 308 10.19 -23.12 4.08
CA ILE A 308 9.07 -24.04 3.81
C ILE A 308 8.03 -24.00 4.95
N ASN A 309 8.46 -23.96 6.22
CA ASN A 309 7.53 -23.82 7.35
C ASN A 309 6.72 -22.51 7.32
N ARG A 310 7.33 -21.39 6.90
CA ARG A 310 6.64 -20.10 6.75
C ARG A 310 5.64 -20.15 5.60
N ILE A 311 5.96 -20.80 4.49
CA ILE A 311 5.02 -21.06 3.39
C ILE A 311 3.85 -21.93 3.86
N MET A 312 4.13 -23.02 4.59
CA MET A 312 3.09 -23.85 5.21
C MET A 312 2.15 -23.01 6.07
N LYS A 313 2.70 -22.15 6.93
CA LYS A 313 1.92 -21.29 7.82
C LYS A 313 1.10 -20.26 7.06
N ALA A 314 1.67 -19.60 6.06
CA ALA A 314 1.03 -18.55 5.29
C ALA A 314 -0.16 -19.09 4.47
N PHE A 315 0.05 -20.23 3.79
CA PHE A 315 -0.92 -20.79 2.85
C PHE A 315 -1.76 -21.93 3.44
N ASN A 316 -1.53 -22.30 4.70
CA ASN A 316 -2.15 -23.45 5.37
C ASN A 316 -1.96 -24.76 4.58
N LEU A 317 -0.70 -25.04 4.26
CA LEU A 317 -0.27 -26.21 3.48
C LEU A 317 0.46 -27.22 4.35
N SER A 318 0.44 -28.49 3.95
CA SER A 318 1.41 -29.47 4.43
C SER A 318 2.82 -29.15 3.94
N TRP A 319 3.84 -29.76 4.57
CA TRP A 319 5.24 -29.61 4.17
C TRP A 319 5.46 -29.95 2.69
N THR A 320 4.97 -31.11 2.25
CA THR A 320 5.11 -31.59 0.87
C THR A 320 4.44 -30.66 -0.13
N GLU A 321 3.26 -30.11 0.20
CA GLU A 321 2.58 -29.13 -0.65
C GLU A 321 3.34 -27.80 -0.75
N ALA A 322 3.83 -27.28 0.37
CA ALA A 322 4.61 -26.05 0.41
C ALA A 322 5.93 -26.20 -0.35
N LEU A 323 6.66 -27.30 -0.14
CA LEU A 323 7.89 -27.62 -0.87
C LEU A 323 7.62 -27.79 -2.37
N ARG A 324 6.54 -28.48 -2.75
CA ARG A 324 6.16 -28.63 -4.16
C ARG A 324 5.86 -27.30 -4.82
N ASP A 325 5.12 -26.42 -4.15
CA ASP A 325 4.76 -25.13 -4.71
C ASP A 325 5.98 -24.20 -4.83
N TYR A 326 6.85 -24.19 -3.80
CA TYR A 326 8.12 -23.46 -3.84
C TYR A 326 9.03 -23.97 -4.95
N HIS A 327 9.26 -25.28 -5.02
CA HIS A 327 10.02 -25.92 -6.12
C HIS A 327 9.47 -25.54 -7.49
N THR A 328 8.16 -25.70 -7.68
CA THR A 328 7.50 -25.33 -8.94
C THR A 328 7.71 -23.84 -9.25
N SER A 329 7.64 -22.97 -8.24
CA SER A 329 7.85 -21.53 -8.41
C SER A 329 9.27 -21.20 -8.90
N ILE A 330 10.27 -21.98 -8.51
CA ILE A 330 11.66 -21.79 -8.94
C ILE A 330 11.89 -22.37 -10.33
N PHE A 331 11.59 -23.66 -10.53
CA PHE A 331 12.01 -24.39 -11.73
C PHE A 331 11.08 -24.24 -12.94
N THR A 332 9.87 -23.69 -12.76
CA THR A 332 8.93 -23.49 -13.90
C THR A 332 8.72 -22.03 -14.28
N THR A 333 9.48 -21.12 -13.65
CA THR A 333 9.48 -19.71 -14.04
C THR A 333 9.97 -19.57 -15.47
N ALA A 334 9.18 -18.92 -16.32
CA ALA A 334 9.64 -18.62 -17.67
C ALA A 334 10.87 -17.70 -17.62
N PRO A 335 11.85 -17.87 -18.53
CA PRO A 335 13.00 -16.98 -18.59
C PRO A 335 12.60 -15.50 -18.63
N HIS A 336 13.44 -14.65 -18.07
CA HIS A 336 13.27 -13.20 -18.13
C HIS A 336 13.23 -12.73 -19.59
N ASP A 337 12.22 -11.94 -19.95
CA ASP A 337 12.00 -11.43 -21.31
C ASP A 337 11.75 -9.92 -21.27
N LEU A 338 12.73 -9.14 -21.73
CA LEU A 338 12.68 -7.68 -21.74
C LEU A 338 11.57 -7.10 -22.64
N GLY A 339 11.00 -7.89 -23.55
CA GLY A 339 9.94 -7.49 -24.48
C GLY A 339 8.53 -7.83 -24.00
N LYS A 340 8.38 -8.45 -22.83
CA LYS A 340 7.09 -8.87 -22.27
C LYS A 340 6.87 -8.28 -20.88
N GLY A 341 5.71 -8.57 -20.30
CA GLY A 341 5.34 -8.13 -18.95
C GLY A 341 4.95 -6.66 -18.87
N ILE A 342 4.47 -6.25 -17.70
CA ILE A 342 4.20 -4.85 -17.40
C ILE A 342 5.52 -4.12 -17.13
N TRP A 343 5.65 -2.95 -17.76
CA TRP A 343 6.76 -2.04 -17.57
C TRP A 343 6.26 -0.68 -17.12
N LEU A 344 6.91 -0.09 -16.14
CA LEU A 344 6.79 1.34 -15.83
C LEU A 344 8.03 2.11 -16.21
#